data_AF-A0A9W3X0E4-F1
#
_entry.id   AF-A0A9W3X0E4-F1
#
_cell.length_a   1.000
_cell.length_b   1.000
_cell.length_c   1.000
_cell.angle_alpha   90.00
_cell.angle_beta   90.00
_cell.angle_gamma   90.00
#
_symmetry.space_group_name_H-M   'P 1'
#
loop_
_entity.id
_entity.type
_entity.pdbx_description
1 polymer ?
#
loop_
_entity_poly.entity_id
_entity_poly.type
_entity_poly.pdbx_seq_one_letter_code
_entity_poly.pdbx_strand_id
1 'polypeptide(L)'
;MKLEKAVTELPESVILRYGTLYGTGTWYAENGLIANQVRNNEIIASDGISSFIHVEDAARATMLALNWPSGIVNIVDNYPATSKEWLPIYAAAIGAPKPKVQDGKNSWERGASNNKARKEYGWTPLFPSWSEGFNNLIGK
;
A
#
# COMPACT_ATOMS: atom_id res chain seq x y z
N MET A 1 8.30 14.49 -8.59
CA MET A 1 7.60 15.69 -8.07
C MET A 1 7.10 16.68 -9.14
N LYS A 2 7.58 16.66 -10.41
CA LYS A 2 7.10 17.63 -11.42
C LYS A 2 5.58 17.57 -11.66
N LEU A 3 4.98 16.38 -11.65
CA LEU A 3 3.53 16.20 -11.81
C LEU A 3 2.74 16.83 -10.66
N GLU A 4 3.07 16.49 -9.40
CA GLU A 4 2.36 17.05 -8.24
C GLU A 4 2.44 18.58 -8.22
N LYS A 5 3.61 19.16 -8.53
CA LYS A 5 3.77 20.60 -8.63
C LYS A 5 2.88 21.21 -9.71
N ALA A 6 2.83 20.62 -10.91
CA ALA A 6 1.98 21.10 -11.99
C ALA A 6 0.48 21.02 -11.62
N VAL A 7 0.06 19.96 -10.94
CA VAL A 7 -1.34 19.78 -10.51
C VAL A 7 -1.73 20.84 -9.48
N THR A 8 -0.82 21.25 -8.58
CA THR A 8 -1.10 22.32 -7.62
C THR A 8 -1.29 23.71 -8.23
N GLU A 9 -0.98 23.90 -9.51
CA GLU A 9 -1.25 25.16 -10.22
C GLU A 9 -2.71 25.28 -10.68
N LEU A 10 -3.50 24.20 -10.62
CA LEU A 10 -4.93 24.22 -10.92
C LEU A 10 -5.72 24.87 -9.77
N PRO A 11 -6.83 25.60 -10.06
CA PRO A 11 -7.67 26.20 -9.03
C PRO A 11 -8.22 25.20 -8.01
N GLU A 12 -8.59 24.01 -8.49
CA GLU A 12 -9.08 22.90 -7.69
C GLU A 12 -8.31 21.62 -8.03
N SER A 13 -7.69 21.00 -7.03
CA SER A 13 -6.94 19.77 -7.23
C SER A 13 -6.78 18.95 -5.96
N VAL A 14 -7.01 17.64 -6.05
CA VAL A 14 -6.74 16.69 -4.97
C VAL A 14 -5.67 15.71 -5.44
N ILE A 15 -4.56 15.65 -4.70
CA ILE A 15 -3.45 14.73 -4.98
C ILE A 15 -3.53 13.56 -4.01
N LEU A 16 -3.87 12.39 -4.53
CA LEU A 16 -3.91 11.14 -3.78
C LEU A 16 -2.57 10.42 -3.88
N ARG A 17 -1.83 10.39 -2.77
CA ARG A 17 -0.59 9.62 -2.65
C ARG A 17 -0.92 8.23 -2.15
N TYR A 18 -1.06 7.30 -3.09
CA TYR A 18 -1.33 5.91 -2.76
C TYR A 18 -0.11 5.23 -2.13
N GLY A 19 -0.40 4.34 -1.18
CA GLY A 19 0.54 3.31 -0.77
C GLY A 19 0.79 2.27 -1.86
N THR A 20 1.54 1.24 -1.50
CA THR A 20 1.73 0.06 -2.34
C THR A 20 0.40 -0.66 -2.56
N LEU A 21 -0.04 -0.72 -3.81
CA LEU A 21 -1.31 -1.32 -4.20
C LEU A 21 -1.26 -2.85 -4.10
N TYR A 22 -2.21 -3.42 -3.35
CA TYR A 22 -2.44 -4.86 -3.30
C TYR A 22 -3.90 -5.23 -3.55
N GLY A 23 -4.17 -6.51 -3.80
CA GLY A 23 -5.48 -7.03 -4.18
C GLY A 23 -5.51 -7.52 -5.62
N THR A 24 -6.68 -7.95 -6.09
CA THR A 24 -6.87 -8.53 -7.42
C THR A 24 -6.37 -7.59 -8.53
N GLY A 25 -5.61 -8.14 -9.47
CA GLY A 25 -5.09 -7.40 -10.63
C GLY A 25 -3.88 -6.51 -10.37
N THR A 26 -3.32 -6.48 -9.15
CA THR A 26 -2.07 -5.76 -8.87
C THR A 26 -0.85 -6.69 -8.92
N TRP A 27 0.36 -6.13 -8.78
CA TRP A 27 1.57 -6.94 -8.68
C TRP A 27 1.63 -7.81 -7.42
N TYR A 28 0.85 -7.49 -6.39
CA TYR A 28 0.71 -8.27 -5.16
C TYR A 28 -0.50 -9.21 -5.19
N ALA A 29 -1.18 -9.35 -6.33
CA ALA A 29 -2.17 -10.40 -6.53
C ALA A 29 -1.49 -11.78 -6.54
N GLU A 30 -2.25 -12.85 -6.35
CA GLU A 30 -1.74 -14.24 -6.29
C GLU A 30 -0.83 -14.61 -7.47
N ASN A 31 -1.11 -14.14 -8.68
CA ASN A 31 -0.33 -14.38 -9.90
C ASN A 31 0.44 -13.12 -10.38
N GLY A 32 0.56 -12.11 -9.53
CA GLY A 32 1.21 -10.84 -9.84
C GLY A 32 2.73 -10.95 -9.91
N LEU A 33 3.36 -9.90 -10.45
CA LEU A 33 4.82 -9.82 -10.61
C LEU A 33 5.56 -10.04 -9.29
N ILE A 34 5.14 -9.37 -8.21
CA ILE A 34 5.77 -9.50 -6.88
C ILE A 34 5.50 -10.90 -6.30
N ALA A 35 4.31 -11.47 -6.48
CA ALA A 35 4.05 -12.85 -6.04
C ALA A 35 5.03 -13.85 -6.67
N ASN A 36 5.32 -13.70 -7.97
CA ASN A 36 6.26 -14.57 -8.67
C ASN A 36 7.70 -14.40 -8.16
N GLN A 37 8.15 -13.17 -7.93
CA GLN A 37 9.47 -12.89 -7.35
C GLN A 37 9.60 -13.47 -5.93
N VAL A 38 8.54 -13.40 -5.13
CA VAL A 38 8.51 -14.00 -3.78
C VAL A 38 8.57 -15.53 -3.86
N ARG A 39 7.82 -16.17 -4.77
CA ARG A 39 7.91 -17.63 -4.99
C ARG A 39 9.30 -18.09 -5.41
N ASN A 40 10.00 -17.28 -6.19
CA ASN A 40 11.37 -17.54 -6.60
C ASN A 40 12.44 -17.15 -5.54
N ASN A 41 12.04 -16.64 -4.38
CA ASN A 41 12.93 -16.17 -3.31
C ASN A 41 13.91 -15.07 -3.77
N GLU A 42 13.42 -14.17 -4.64
CA GLU A 42 14.19 -13.05 -5.21
C GLU A 42 14.09 -11.77 -4.37
N ILE A 43 13.12 -11.69 -3.44
CA ILE A 43 12.93 -10.54 -2.55
C ILE A 43 13.50 -10.85 -1.17
N ILE A 44 14.37 -9.96 -0.67
CA ILE A 44 14.97 -10.05 0.65
C ILE A 44 14.23 -9.11 1.61
N ALA A 45 13.79 -9.62 2.76
CA ALA A 45 13.20 -8.81 3.82
C ALA A 45 14.26 -7.95 4.53
N SER A 46 13.90 -6.72 4.87
CA SER A 46 14.73 -5.70 5.52
C SER A 46 13.91 -4.88 6.53
N ASP A 47 14.55 -3.89 7.18
CA ASP A 47 13.88 -2.94 8.08
C ASP A 47 13.12 -1.83 7.31
N GLY A 48 13.08 -1.92 5.98
CA GLY A 48 12.39 -0.97 5.12
C GLY A 48 10.88 -1.02 5.30
N ILE A 49 10.26 0.14 5.55
CA ILE A 49 8.84 0.27 5.86
C ILE A 49 8.04 0.50 4.59
N SER A 50 6.98 -0.30 4.41
CA SER A 50 5.96 -0.15 3.38
C SER A 50 4.64 0.32 3.99
N SER A 51 3.88 1.10 3.26
CA SER A 51 2.48 1.39 3.58
C SER A 51 1.63 0.89 2.43
N PHE A 52 0.72 -0.03 2.72
CA PHE A 52 -0.09 -0.69 1.71
C PHE A 52 -1.44 0.00 1.55
N ILE A 53 -2.13 -0.29 0.44
CA ILE A 53 -3.52 0.07 0.24
C ILE A 53 -4.18 -0.99 -0.66
N HIS A 54 -5.35 -1.47 -0.27
CA HIS A 54 -6.12 -2.37 -1.12
C HIS A 54 -6.65 -1.60 -2.34
N VAL A 55 -6.63 -2.21 -3.52
CA VAL A 55 -7.04 -1.58 -4.79
C VAL A 55 -8.48 -1.04 -4.74
N GLU A 56 -9.38 -1.75 -4.04
CA GLU A 56 -10.76 -1.29 -3.85
C GLU A 56 -10.85 -0.04 -2.97
N ASP A 57 -10.03 0.05 -1.92
CA ASP A 57 -10.00 1.22 -1.06
C ASP A 57 -9.37 2.43 -1.74
N ALA A 58 -8.38 2.22 -2.63
CA ALA A 58 -7.85 3.26 -3.50
C ALA A 58 -8.93 3.80 -4.47
N ALA A 59 -9.73 2.91 -5.07
CA ALA A 59 -10.84 3.29 -5.93
C ALA A 59 -11.92 4.07 -5.17
N ARG A 60 -12.32 3.60 -3.98
CA ARG A 60 -13.28 4.28 -3.10
C ARG A 60 -12.79 5.67 -2.68
N ALA A 61 -11.51 5.79 -2.33
CA ALA A 61 -10.89 7.08 -2.02
C ALA A 61 -10.91 8.02 -3.23
N THR A 62 -10.65 7.52 -4.45
CA THR A 62 -10.72 8.31 -5.68
C THR A 62 -12.11 8.92 -5.88
N MET A 63 -13.16 8.10 -5.73
CA MET A 63 -14.54 8.56 -5.87
C MET A 63 -14.90 9.61 -4.81
N LEU A 64 -14.50 9.40 -3.55
CA LEU A 64 -14.77 10.34 -2.46
C LEU A 64 -14.00 11.66 -2.61
N ALA A 65 -12.79 11.60 -3.17
CA ALA A 65 -11.92 12.76 -3.38
C ALA A 65 -12.52 13.83 -4.30
N LEU A 66 -13.51 13.48 -5.13
CA LEU A 66 -14.28 14.45 -5.93
C LEU A 66 -14.96 15.53 -5.06
N ASN A 67 -15.21 15.24 -3.78
CA ASN A 67 -15.85 16.17 -2.84
C ASN A 67 -14.89 16.66 -1.75
N TRP A 68 -13.58 16.40 -1.88
CA TRP A 68 -12.61 16.82 -0.87
C TRP A 68 -12.04 18.20 -1.20
N PRO A 69 -11.60 18.96 -0.17
CA PRO A 69 -10.87 20.20 -0.39
C PRO A 69 -9.58 19.95 -1.15
N SER A 70 -9.15 20.95 -1.94
CA SER A 70 -7.87 20.92 -2.62
C SER A 70 -6.70 20.60 -1.68
N GLY A 71 -5.76 19.81 -2.17
CA GLY A 71 -4.53 19.51 -1.46
C GLY A 71 -4.10 18.05 -1.56
N ILE A 72 -3.08 17.73 -0.77
CA ILE A 72 -2.43 16.42 -0.78
C ILE A 72 -3.00 15.55 0.35
N VAL A 73 -3.22 14.27 0.05
CA VAL A 73 -3.75 13.27 0.97
C VAL A 73 -3.04 11.94 0.76
N ASN A 74 -2.54 11.31 1.82
CA ASN A 74 -2.03 9.93 1.74
C ASN A 74 -3.20 8.96 1.86
N ILE A 75 -3.27 8.00 0.94
CA ILE A 75 -4.27 6.95 0.92
C ILE A 75 -3.54 5.62 1.11
N VAL A 76 -3.50 5.22 2.37
CA VAL A 76 -2.85 4.01 2.89
C VAL A 76 -3.74 3.36 3.94
N ASP A 77 -3.51 2.10 4.23
CA ASP A 77 -4.12 1.41 5.37
C ASP A 77 -3.59 1.97 6.71
N ASN A 78 -3.96 1.34 7.83
CA ASN A 78 -3.61 1.84 9.16
C ASN A 78 -2.24 1.34 9.68
N TYR A 79 -1.61 0.38 9.02
CA TYR A 79 -0.51 -0.39 9.59
C TYR A 79 0.72 -0.39 8.68
N PRO A 80 1.50 0.71 8.64
CA PRO A 80 2.81 0.67 8.00
C PRO A 80 3.67 -0.45 8.63
N ALA A 81 4.33 -1.24 7.80
CA ALA A 81 5.05 -2.43 8.24
C ALA A 81 6.40 -2.57 7.54
N THR A 82 7.40 -3.06 8.26
CA THR A 82 8.68 -3.48 7.69
C THR A 82 8.49 -4.70 6.79
N SER A 83 9.37 -4.90 5.80
CA SER A 83 9.34 -6.13 5.02
C SER A 83 9.68 -7.39 5.84
N LYS A 84 10.41 -7.25 6.95
CA LYS A 84 10.52 -8.32 7.96
C LYS A 84 9.18 -8.75 8.56
N GLU A 85 8.22 -7.84 8.70
CA GLU A 85 6.87 -8.14 9.20
C GLU A 85 5.97 -8.68 8.10
N TRP A 86 5.87 -8.00 6.95
CA TRP A 86 4.86 -8.33 5.94
C TRP A 86 5.27 -9.44 4.98
N LEU A 87 6.55 -9.56 4.61
CA LEU A 87 6.98 -10.50 3.58
C LEU A 87 6.80 -11.97 3.99
N PRO A 88 7.06 -12.40 5.24
CA PRO A 88 6.78 -13.77 5.67
C PRO A 88 5.29 -14.12 5.63
N ILE A 89 4.42 -13.18 6.01
CA ILE A 89 2.96 -13.36 5.99
C ILE A 89 2.48 -13.47 4.55
N TYR A 90 2.93 -12.57 3.68
CA TYR A 90 2.61 -12.59 2.25
C TYR A 90 3.09 -13.88 1.59
N ALA A 91 4.33 -14.30 1.86
CA ALA A 91 4.89 -15.54 1.33
C ALA A 91 4.06 -16.77 1.76
N ALA A 92 3.69 -16.86 3.04
CA ALA A 92 2.83 -17.92 3.53
C ALA A 92 1.45 -17.91 2.85
N ALA A 93 0.85 -16.73 2.68
CA ALA A 93 -0.45 -16.56 2.04
C ALA A 93 -0.48 -17.05 0.59
N ILE A 94 0.64 -16.95 -0.15
CA ILE A 94 0.71 -17.37 -1.57
C ILE A 94 1.41 -18.73 -1.79
N GLY A 95 1.72 -19.46 -0.71
CA GLY A 95 2.42 -20.75 -0.76
C GLY A 95 3.89 -20.67 -1.18
N ALA A 96 4.56 -19.55 -0.93
CA ALA A 96 5.96 -19.32 -1.26
C ALA A 96 6.93 -19.74 -0.12
N PRO A 97 8.22 -19.98 -0.43
CA PRO A 97 9.23 -20.25 0.59
C PRO A 97 9.41 -19.09 1.58
N LYS A 98 9.94 -19.40 2.78
CA LYS A 98 10.30 -18.38 3.76
C LYS A 98 11.37 -17.44 3.18
N PRO A 99 11.17 -16.11 3.25
CA PRO A 99 12.10 -15.16 2.65
C PRO A 99 13.45 -15.11 3.39
N LYS A 100 14.49 -14.73 2.66
CA LYS A 100 15.77 -14.30 3.26
C LYS A 100 15.59 -12.97 3.99
N VAL A 101 16.42 -12.72 4.99
CA VAL A 101 16.37 -11.51 5.82
C VAL A 101 17.75 -10.85 5.85
N GLN A 102 17.77 -9.53 5.79
CA GLN A 102 18.94 -8.70 6.02
C GLN A 102 18.59 -7.53 6.95
N ASP A 103 19.60 -6.94 7.56
CA ASP A 103 19.43 -5.75 8.39
C ASP A 103 19.60 -4.46 7.59
N GLY A 104 19.01 -3.39 8.14
CA GLY A 104 19.11 -2.05 7.60
C GLY A 104 17.90 -1.65 6.79
N LYS A 105 17.78 -0.33 6.65
CA LYS A 105 16.81 0.34 5.79
C LYS A 105 17.43 1.58 5.20
N ASN A 106 16.90 2.01 4.07
CA ASN A 106 17.23 3.31 3.54
C ASN A 106 16.57 4.41 4.38
N SER A 107 17.18 5.59 4.46
CA SER A 107 16.68 6.70 5.28
C SER A 107 15.30 7.22 4.82
N TRP A 108 14.94 7.00 3.55
CA TRP A 108 13.65 7.38 2.99
C TRP A 108 12.53 6.35 3.23
N GLU A 109 12.85 5.15 3.73
CA GLU A 109 11.87 4.10 3.99
C GLU A 109 11.16 4.36 5.33
N ARG A 110 10.00 5.02 5.20
CA ARG A 110 9.14 5.46 6.30
C ARG A 110 7.68 5.19 5.98
N GLY A 111 6.89 4.93 7.02
CA GLY A 111 5.45 4.78 6.89
C GLY A 111 4.75 6.10 6.56
N ALA A 112 3.63 6.00 5.86
CA ALA A 112 2.69 7.08 5.67
C ALA A 112 1.53 6.98 6.68
N SER A 113 0.95 8.12 7.06
CA SER A 113 -0.26 8.19 7.86
C SER A 113 -1.45 8.63 6.99
N ASN A 114 -2.59 7.98 7.18
CA ASN A 114 -3.88 8.33 6.57
C ASN A 114 -4.77 9.21 7.47
N ASN A 115 -4.22 9.78 8.56
CA ASN A 115 -4.99 10.54 9.54
C ASN A 115 -5.84 11.65 8.92
N LYS A 116 -5.31 12.36 7.91
CA LYS A 116 -6.04 13.41 7.20
C LYS A 116 -7.29 12.87 6.51
N ALA A 117 -7.12 11.83 5.69
CA ALA A 117 -8.23 11.18 4.99
C ALA A 117 -9.30 10.67 5.97
N ARG A 118 -8.88 10.05 7.08
CA ARG A 118 -9.79 9.45 8.06
C ARG A 118 -10.50 10.45 8.95
N LYS A 119 -9.75 11.39 9.54
CA LYS A 119 -10.24 12.28 10.60
C LYS A 119 -10.87 13.54 10.05
N GLU A 120 -10.35 14.07 8.94
CA GLU A 120 -10.85 15.32 8.36
C GLU A 120 -11.88 15.06 7.25
N TYR A 121 -11.70 13.99 6.47
CA TYR A 121 -12.49 13.74 5.26
C TYR A 121 -13.46 12.56 5.37
N GLY A 122 -13.52 11.91 6.53
CA GLY A 122 -14.46 10.82 6.82
C GLY A 122 -14.21 9.53 6.04
N TRP A 123 -13.05 9.37 5.39
CA TRP A 123 -12.71 8.14 4.67
C TRP A 123 -12.42 7.00 5.64
N THR A 124 -12.98 5.81 5.38
CA THR A 124 -12.69 4.60 6.16
C THR A 124 -12.39 3.44 5.20
N PRO A 125 -11.18 2.83 5.29
CA PRO A 125 -10.84 1.69 4.43
C PRO A 125 -11.67 0.47 4.82
N LEU A 126 -12.12 -0.31 3.82
CA LEU A 126 -12.72 -1.64 4.00
C LEU A 126 -11.67 -2.64 4.49
N PHE A 127 -10.42 -2.46 4.05
CA PHE A 127 -9.28 -3.30 4.40
C PHE A 127 -8.29 -2.47 5.23
N PRO A 128 -8.55 -2.28 6.54
CA PRO A 128 -7.73 -1.43 7.39
C PRO A 128 -6.32 -1.99 7.65
N SER A 129 -6.09 -3.27 7.35
CA SER A 129 -4.83 -3.98 7.56
C SER A 129 -4.42 -4.81 6.35
N TRP A 130 -3.22 -4.58 5.83
CA TRP A 130 -2.60 -5.42 4.80
C TRP A 130 -2.49 -6.90 5.21
N SER A 131 -2.33 -7.22 6.50
CA SER A 131 -2.14 -8.61 6.92
C SER A 131 -3.41 -9.43 6.73
N GLU A 132 -4.56 -8.86 7.09
CA GLU A 132 -5.87 -9.45 6.83
C GLU A 132 -6.15 -9.51 5.33
N GLY A 133 -5.82 -8.43 4.61
CA GLY A 133 -5.96 -8.38 3.16
C GLY A 133 -5.14 -9.45 2.44
N PHE A 134 -3.89 -9.69 2.86
CA PHE A 134 -3.03 -10.74 2.28
C PHE A 134 -3.56 -12.14 2.51
N ASN A 135 -4.10 -12.42 3.70
CA ASN A 135 -4.70 -13.72 4.00
C ASN A 135 -5.95 -14.02 3.14
N ASN A 136 -6.58 -12.98 2.58
CA ASN A 136 -7.73 -13.09 1.69
C ASN A 136 -7.35 -13.04 0.19
N LEU A 137 -6.07 -13.04 -0.17
CA LEU A 137 -5.62 -12.96 -1.57
C LEU A 137 -5.95 -14.20 -2.39
N ILE A 138 -6.03 -15.36 -1.74
CA ILE A 138 -6.45 -16.60 -2.38
C ILE A 138 -7.97 -16.67 -2.24
N GLY A 139 -8.67 -16.46 -3.36
CA GLY A 139 -10.08 -16.85 -3.45
C GLY A 139 -10.18 -18.33 -3.12
N LYS A 140 -11.03 -18.69 -2.15
CA LYS A 140 -11.39 -20.10 -1.92
C LYS A 140 -11.88 -20.76 -3.20
#